data_AF-A0A7V1EEA6-F1
#
_entry.id   AF-A0A7V1EEA6-F1
#
_cell.length_a   1.000
_cell.length_b   1.000
_cell.length_c   1.000
_cell.angle_alpha   90.00
_cell.angle_beta   90.00
_cell.angle_gamma   90.00
#
_symmetry.space_group_name_H-M   'P 1'
#
loop_
_entity.id
_entity.type
_entity.pdbx_description
1 polymer ?
#
loop_
_entity_poly.entity_id
_entity_poly.type
_entity_poly.pdbx_seq_one_letter_code
_entity_poly.pdbx_strand_id
1 'polypeptide(L)'
;MKIIDITGPIYEGMWDYGGEIKPFRLGKVKMEYAGVEYELDSLENMIAFTGTYFETPGDVHGYTANDVPLEKLYGIDSYVLQMPCEDLK
;
A
#
# COMPACT_ATOMS: atom_id res chain seq x y z
N MET A 1 16.28 -1.69 -20.26
CA MET A 1 14.92 -1.73 -19.67
C MET A 1 14.81 -0.58 -18.68
N LYS A 2 13.75 0.23 -18.74
CA LYS A 2 13.50 1.31 -17.79
C LYS A 2 12.48 0.82 -16.76
N ILE A 3 12.76 1.02 -15.48
CA ILE A 3 11.82 0.73 -14.39
C ILE A 3 11.12 2.05 -14.04
N ILE A 4 9.80 2.00 -13.90
CA ILE A 4 8.97 3.14 -13.51
C ILE A 4 8.31 2.77 -12.19
N ASP A 5 8.45 3.64 -11.20
CA ASP A 5 7.74 3.51 -9.94
C ASP A 5 6.32 4.09 -10.10
N ILE A 6 5.32 3.28 -9.79
CA ILE A 6 3.90 3.64 -9.84
C ILE A 6 3.29 3.74 -8.43
N THR A 7 4.13 3.68 -7.39
CA THR A 7 3.71 3.76 -5.99
C THR A 7 3.81 5.18 -5.45
N GLY A 8 2.88 5.54 -4.57
CA GLY A 8 2.95 6.74 -3.77
C GLY A 8 3.71 6.50 -2.46
N PRO A 9 4.35 7.53 -1.89
CA PRO A 9 5.02 7.39 -0.60
C PRO A 9 4.01 7.12 0.53
N ILE A 10 4.45 6.40 1.55
CA ILE A 10 3.72 6.22 2.81
C ILE A 10 4.22 7.26 3.82
N TYR A 11 3.34 8.14 4.27
CA TYR A 11 3.65 9.22 5.22
C TYR A 11 2.43 9.58 6.07
N GLU A 12 2.67 10.18 7.24
CA GLU A 12 1.61 10.63 8.13
C GLU A 12 0.78 11.77 7.52
N GLY A 13 -0.54 11.71 7.65
CA GLY A 13 -1.44 12.72 7.06
C GLY A 13 -1.67 12.53 5.56
N MET A 14 -1.30 11.39 4.98
CA MET A 14 -1.80 10.98 3.67
C MET A 14 -3.34 10.88 3.67
N TRP A 15 -3.94 10.89 2.48
CA TRP A 15 -5.36 10.62 2.34
C TRP A 15 -5.70 9.20 2.83
N ASP A 16 -6.81 9.08 3.55
CA ASP A 16 -7.41 7.81 3.94
C ASP A 16 -8.92 7.83 3.70
N TYR A 17 -9.56 6.65 3.83
CA TYR A 17 -10.99 6.49 3.64
C TYR A 17 -11.84 7.07 4.80
N GLY A 18 -11.22 7.49 5.91
CA GLY A 18 -11.89 7.95 7.12
C GLY A 18 -12.78 6.89 7.81
N GLY A 19 -13.69 7.36 8.66
CA GLY A 19 -14.65 6.51 9.37
C GLY A 19 -14.03 5.73 10.53
N GLU A 20 -14.21 4.40 10.53
CA GLU A 20 -13.63 3.50 11.55
C GLU A 20 -12.13 3.24 11.35
N ILE A 21 -11.60 3.61 10.18
CA ILE A 21 -10.20 3.46 9.84
C ILE A 21 -9.40 4.56 10.51
N LYS A 22 -8.43 4.16 11.33
CA LYS A 22 -7.49 5.10 11.96
C LYS A 22 -6.43 5.54 10.94
N PRO A 23 -6.01 6.81 10.95
CA PRO A 23 -4.92 7.27 10.11
C PRO A 23 -3.61 6.52 10.39
N PHE A 24 -2.84 6.28 9.33
CA PHE A 24 -1.48 5.74 9.43
C PHE A 24 -0.59 6.63 10.30
N ARG A 25 0.25 6.01 11.12
CA ARG A 25 1.29 6.68 11.93
C ARG A 25 2.62 5.98 11.81
N LEU A 26 3.68 6.77 11.72
CA LEU A 26 5.06 6.31 11.67
C LEU A 26 5.73 6.58 13.02
N GLY A 27 5.80 5.55 13.85
CA GLY A 27 6.50 5.58 15.13
C GLY A 27 7.95 5.12 15.01
N LYS A 28 8.67 5.14 16.13
CA LYS A 28 10.04 4.61 16.26
C LYS A 28 10.13 3.68 17.46
N VAL A 29 10.81 2.55 17.30
CA VAL A 29 11.16 1.63 18.38
C VAL A 29 12.67 1.59 18.52
N LYS A 30 13.16 1.91 19.72
CA LYS A 30 14.57 1.75 20.07
C LYS A 30 14.79 0.39 20.70
N MET A 31 15.86 -0.28 20.30
CA MET A 31 16.22 -1.57 20.84
C MET A 31 17.74 -1.76 20.84
N GLU A 32 18.21 -2.62 21.75
CA GLU A 32 19.61 -2.96 21.89
C GLU A 32 19.81 -4.44 21.52
N TYR A 33 20.81 -4.73 20.69
CA TYR A 33 21.20 -6.09 20.33
C TYR A 33 22.72 -6.13 20.17
N ALA A 34 23.35 -7.12 20.82
CA ALA A 34 24.80 -7.27 20.83
C ALA A 34 25.57 -5.98 21.27
N GLY A 35 25.00 -5.21 22.20
CA GLY A 35 25.61 -3.97 22.71
C GLY A 35 25.56 -2.78 21.73
N VAL A 36 24.75 -2.88 20.68
CA VAL A 36 24.52 -1.79 19.72
C VAL A 36 23.06 -1.35 19.81
N GLU A 37 22.85 -0.05 20.00
CA GLU A 37 21.52 0.56 19.89
C GLU A 37 21.15 0.75 18.41
N TYR A 38 19.92 0.39 18.07
CA TYR A 38 19.33 0.66 16.76
C TYR A 38 17.88 1.10 16.91
N GLU A 39 17.43 1.83 15.91
CA GLU A 39 16.07 2.36 15.82
C GLU A 39 15.39 1.75 14.60
N LEU A 40 14.17 1.24 14.81
CA LEU A 40 13.32 0.70 13.76
C LEU A 40 12.08 1.57 13.61
N ASP A 41 11.57 1.65 12.39
CA ASP A 41 10.26 2.24 12.13
C ASP A 41 9.15 1.31 12.67
N SER A 42 8.22 1.89 13.41
CA SER A 42 6.97 1.25 13.83
C SER A 42 5.86 1.74 12.92
N LEU A 43 5.18 0.81 12.26
CA LEU A 43 4.08 1.12 11.34
C LEU A 43 2.75 0.92 12.07
N GLU A 44 2.16 2.01 12.57
CA GLU A 44 0.91 1.99 13.31
C GLU A 44 -0.28 2.25 12.37
N ASN A 45 -1.36 1.49 12.54
CA ASN A 45 -2.57 1.55 11.72
C ASN A 45 -2.32 1.37 10.20
N MET A 46 -1.21 0.75 9.82
CA MET A 46 -1.03 0.29 8.44
C MET A 46 -1.94 -0.92 8.21
N ILE A 47 -2.84 -0.80 7.24
CA ILE A 47 -3.84 -1.82 6.89
C ILE A 47 -3.81 -2.11 5.39
N ALA A 48 -4.61 -3.08 4.94
CA ALA A 48 -4.56 -3.61 3.58
C ALA A 48 -4.80 -2.56 2.47
N PHE A 49 -5.49 -1.46 2.77
CA PHE A 49 -5.83 -0.39 1.82
C PHE A 49 -5.15 0.95 2.15
N THR A 50 -3.97 0.93 2.77
CA THR A 50 -3.14 2.12 3.00
C THR A 50 -2.27 2.44 1.77
N GLY A 51 -2.33 3.66 1.25
CA GLY A 51 -1.45 4.15 0.17
C GLY A 51 -1.76 3.56 -1.21
N THR A 52 -0.72 3.25 -1.99
CA THR A 52 -0.88 2.43 -3.21
C THR A 52 -0.98 0.97 -2.80
N TYR A 53 -2.16 0.38 -2.96
CA TYR A 53 -2.45 -1.00 -2.56
C TYR A 53 -3.01 -1.80 -3.75
N PHE A 54 -3.22 -3.10 -3.55
CA PHE A 54 -3.98 -3.94 -4.47
C PHE A 54 -5.17 -4.56 -3.74
N GLU A 55 -6.29 -4.69 -4.44
CA GLU A 55 -7.52 -5.23 -3.89
C GLU A 55 -7.71 -6.67 -4.37
N THR A 56 -8.34 -7.49 -3.54
CA THR A 56 -8.72 -8.85 -3.91
C THR A 56 -10.25 -8.96 -3.95
N PRO A 57 -10.83 -9.97 -4.61
CA PRO A 57 -12.27 -10.21 -4.53
C PRO A 57 -12.75 -10.67 -3.13
N GLY A 58 -11.93 -10.52 -2.09
CA GLY A 58 -12.20 -10.98 -0.72
C GLY A 58 -13.50 -10.45 -0.13
N ASP A 59 -13.83 -9.19 -0.40
CA ASP A 59 -15.04 -8.56 0.12
C ASP A 59 -16.32 -9.21 -0.40
N VAL A 60 -16.26 -9.85 -1.57
CA VAL A 60 -17.41 -10.49 -2.22
C VAL A 60 -17.36 -12.02 -2.14
N HIS A 61 -16.17 -12.60 -2.15
CA HIS A 61 -15.96 -14.04 -2.35
C HIS A 61 -15.10 -14.71 -1.28
N GLY A 62 -14.59 -13.96 -0.28
CA GLY A 62 -13.82 -14.52 0.83
C GLY A 62 -12.39 -14.94 0.48
N TYR A 63 -11.89 -14.59 -0.70
CA TYR A 63 -10.48 -14.79 -1.07
C TYR A 63 -9.57 -13.81 -0.32
N THR A 64 -8.34 -14.24 -0.06
CA THR A 64 -7.28 -13.41 0.53
C THR A 64 -6.19 -13.14 -0.51
N ALA A 65 -5.27 -12.22 -0.17
CA ALA A 65 -4.07 -11.99 -0.98
C ALA A 65 -3.26 -13.28 -1.24
N ASN A 66 -3.27 -14.23 -0.31
CA ASN A 66 -2.54 -15.49 -0.43
C ASN A 66 -3.16 -16.45 -1.46
N ASP A 67 -4.43 -16.23 -1.84
CA ASP A 67 -5.14 -17.09 -2.78
C ASP A 67 -4.91 -16.67 -4.24
N VAL A 68 -4.24 -15.52 -4.47
CA VAL A 68 -3.97 -15.01 -5.83
C VAL A 68 -2.74 -15.73 -6.41
N PRO A 69 -2.88 -16.44 -7.55
CA PRO A 69 -1.74 -17.07 -8.21
C PRO A 69 -0.71 -16.03 -8.66
N LEU A 70 0.58 -16.25 -8.37
CA LEU A 70 1.65 -15.29 -8.65
C LEU A 70 1.77 -14.95 -10.13
N GLU A 71 1.53 -15.91 -11.02
CA GLU A 71 1.53 -15.72 -12.47
C GLU A 71 0.49 -14.72 -12.96
N LYS A 72 -0.50 -14.37 -12.12
CA LYS A 72 -1.48 -13.32 -12.38
C LYS A 72 -1.10 -11.96 -11.82
N LEU A 73 0.13 -11.78 -11.30
CA LEU A 73 0.62 -10.52 -10.74
C LEU A 73 1.76 -9.88 -11.55
N TYR A 74 2.33 -10.61 -12.51
CA TYR A 74 3.45 -10.13 -13.31
C TYR A 74 3.30 -10.49 -14.77
N GLY A 75 3.94 -9.73 -15.66
CA GLY A 75 3.90 -9.98 -17.11
C GLY A 75 2.52 -9.80 -17.72
N ILE A 76 1.67 -9.00 -17.08
CA ILE A 76 0.33 -8.67 -17.55
C ILE A 76 0.43 -7.45 -18.47
N ASP A 77 -0.27 -7.50 -19.60
CA ASP A 77 -0.45 -6.34 -20.46
C ASP A 77 -1.29 -5.28 -19.74
N SER A 78 -0.68 -4.12 -19.51
CA SER A 78 -1.32 -2.97 -18.88
C SER A 78 -1.46 -1.83 -19.89
N TYR A 79 -2.63 -1.18 -19.88
CA TYR A 79 -2.93 -0.07 -20.76
C TYR A 79 -3.14 1.20 -19.93
N VAL A 80 -2.57 2.32 -20.38
CA VAL A 80 -2.79 3.64 -19.77
C VAL A 80 -3.83 4.37 -20.61
N LEU A 81 -5.00 4.58 -20.03
CA LEU A 81 -6.06 5.37 -20.66
C LEU A 81 -5.94 6.82 -20.18
N GLN A 82 -5.59 7.72 -21.10
CA GLN A 82 -5.53 9.15 -20.79
C GLN A 82 -6.93 9.75 -20.99
N MET A 83 -7.58 10.14 -19.88
CA MET A 83 -8.87 10.81 -19.92
C MET A 83 -8.68 12.33 -19.78
N PRO A 84 -9.34 13.16 -20.61
CA PRO A 84 -9.31 14.61 -20.44
C PRO A 84 -9.87 15.00 -19.08
N CYS A 85 -9.16 15.87 -18.35
CA CYS A 85 -9.60 16.34 -17.04
C CYS A 85 -10.95 17.07 -17.12
N GLU A 86 -11.24 17.69 -18.27
CA GLU A 86 -12.46 18.43 -18.56
C GLU A 86 -13.72 17.55 -18.52
N ASP A 87 -13.55 16.24 -18.74
CA ASP A 87 -14.63 15.24 -18.82
C ASP A 87 -14.94 14.58 -17.46
N LEU A 88 -14.16 14.87 -16.40
CA LEU A 88 -14.31 14.26 -15.06
C LEU A 88 -15.22 15.08 -14.12
N LYS A 89 -16.22 15.78 -14.67
CA LYS A 89 -17.16 16.62 -13.92
C LYS A 89 -18.29 15.83 -13.27
#